data_AF-A0A4S3KDN1-F1
#
_entry.id   AF-A0A4S3KDN1-F1
#
_cell.length_a   1.000
_cell.length_b   1.000
_cell.length_c   1.000
_cell.angle_alpha   90.00
_cell.angle_beta   90.00
_cell.angle_gamma   90.00
#
_symmetry.space_group_name_H-M   'P 1'
#
loop_
_entity.id
_entity.type
_entity.pdbx_description
1 polymer ?
#
loop_
_entity_poly.entity_id
_entity_poly.type
_entity_poly.pdbx_seq_one_letter_code
_entity_poly.pdbx_strand_id
1 'polypeptide(L)'
;MSDEVHDRLQDLEGLTRSYARYSRNAGGLSSVLGGVLCLLAYFGGQLLHGVAVASAVLIAIPAVWLLAKGWMTRRYYQRWGHVEEQETPAERRTHWFCVGGVLLVALVITVGLAFAARPHPWSLAPGMIGYLALLWLLVPAAWRWLRSPLDFIVGVFLFCQAAMVSGGGYYPLIGTTHTPQATQMSLVALMFPLAALVMIANGVREHRQFQQLRQRLQQLRPGQEDEA
;
A
#
# COMPACT_ATOMS: atom_id res chain seq x y z
N MET A 1 4.43 44.04 -22.42
CA MET A 1 4.81 42.71 -22.96
C MET A 1 5.70 41.90 -22.02
N SER A 2 6.34 42.48 -21.00
CA SER A 2 7.12 41.77 -19.97
C SER A 2 6.25 41.13 -18.88
N ASP A 3 5.18 41.80 -18.46
CA ASP A 3 4.45 41.43 -17.25
C ASP A 3 3.55 40.20 -17.47
N GLU A 4 2.91 40.08 -18.63
CA GLU A 4 2.14 38.87 -19.02
C GLU A 4 3.03 37.62 -19.13
N VAL A 5 4.28 37.78 -19.58
CA VAL A 5 5.23 36.65 -19.68
C VAL A 5 5.72 36.27 -18.28
N HIS A 6 5.92 37.25 -17.40
CA HIS A 6 6.31 37.00 -16.01
C HIS A 6 5.19 36.32 -15.21
N ASP A 7 3.95 36.79 -15.34
CA ASP A 7 2.77 36.16 -14.73
C ASP A 7 2.55 34.74 -15.24
N ARG A 8 2.68 34.51 -16.56
CA ARG A 8 2.58 33.16 -17.12
C ARG A 8 3.69 32.23 -16.62
N LEU A 9 4.91 32.73 -16.47
CA LEU A 9 6.03 31.95 -15.94
C LEU A 9 5.82 31.63 -14.46
N GLN A 10 5.33 32.57 -13.65
CA GLN A 10 5.00 32.32 -12.24
C GLN A 10 3.82 31.34 -12.09
N ASP A 11 2.79 31.45 -12.92
CA ASP A 11 1.68 30.50 -12.95
C ASP A 11 2.14 29.11 -13.40
N LEU A 12 2.99 29.03 -14.43
CA LEU A 12 3.63 27.79 -14.86
C LEU A 12 4.48 27.20 -13.73
N GLU A 13 5.30 28.00 -13.06
CA GLU A 13 6.15 27.53 -11.97
C GLU A 13 5.31 27.04 -10.76
N GLY A 14 4.25 27.76 -10.41
CA GLY A 14 3.28 27.39 -9.37
C GLY A 14 2.49 26.13 -9.71
N LEU A 15 2.07 25.98 -10.96
CA LEU A 15 1.40 24.78 -11.48
C LEU A 15 2.37 23.59 -11.55
N THR A 16 3.62 23.81 -11.95
CA THR A 16 4.63 22.76 -12.03
C THR A 16 5.02 22.29 -10.62
N ARG A 17 5.12 23.21 -9.66
CA ARG A 17 5.35 22.91 -8.23
C ARG A 17 4.13 22.20 -7.61
N SER A 18 2.91 22.59 -7.96
CA SER A 18 1.69 21.90 -7.54
C SER A 18 1.54 20.52 -8.18
N TYR A 19 1.95 20.36 -9.44
CA TYR A 19 1.97 19.08 -10.15
C TYR A 19 3.07 18.14 -9.63
N ALA A 20 4.23 18.68 -9.25
CA ALA A 20 5.30 17.96 -8.57
C ALA A 20 4.88 17.41 -7.21
N ARG A 21 4.24 18.27 -6.39
CA ARG A 21 3.60 17.87 -5.12
C ARG A 21 2.56 16.78 -5.36
N TYR A 22 1.80 16.88 -6.45
CA TYR A 22 0.83 15.87 -6.84
C TYR A 22 1.49 14.56 -7.30
N SER A 23 2.59 14.60 -8.05
CA SER A 23 3.27 13.39 -8.56
C SER A 23 3.87 12.51 -7.46
N ARG A 24 4.20 13.06 -6.28
CA ARG A 24 4.66 12.29 -5.12
C ARG A 24 3.51 11.58 -4.38
N ASN A 25 2.34 12.23 -4.33
CA ASN A 25 1.13 11.72 -3.67
C ASN A 25 0.14 11.03 -4.61
N ALA A 26 0.36 11.09 -5.92
CA ALA A 26 -0.47 10.43 -6.91
C ALA A 26 -0.13 8.94 -6.94
N GLY A 27 -0.45 8.30 -5.82
CA GLY A 27 -0.71 6.89 -5.71
C GLY A 27 -2.20 6.61 -5.83
N GLY A 28 -3.08 7.59 -6.08
CA GLY A 28 -4.53 7.40 -5.99
C GLY A 28 -5.07 6.15 -6.69
N LEU A 29 -4.56 5.81 -7.88
CA LEU A 29 -4.95 4.57 -8.58
C LEU A 29 -4.34 3.31 -7.94
N SER A 30 -3.11 3.38 -7.43
CA SER A 30 -2.49 2.33 -6.62
C SER A 30 -3.16 2.15 -5.24
N SER A 31 -3.75 3.23 -4.70
CA SER A 31 -4.52 3.26 -3.47
C SER A 31 -5.88 2.59 -3.67
N VAL A 32 -6.55 2.89 -4.78
CA VAL A 32 -7.76 2.17 -5.19
C VAL A 32 -7.46 0.68 -5.41
N LEU A 33 -6.38 0.36 -6.14
CA LEU A 33 -5.97 -1.02 -6.37
C LEU A 33 -5.66 -1.75 -5.05
N GLY A 34 -4.92 -1.10 -4.15
CA GLY A 34 -4.60 -1.64 -2.82
C GLY A 34 -5.85 -1.89 -1.98
N GLY A 35 -6.79 -0.95 -1.96
CA GLY A 35 -8.06 -1.11 -1.27
C GLY A 35 -8.93 -2.24 -1.86
N VAL A 36 -9.01 -2.35 -3.19
CA VAL A 36 -9.74 -3.45 -3.85
C VAL A 36 -9.10 -4.79 -3.52
N LEU A 37 -7.77 -4.90 -3.60
CA LEU A 37 -7.03 -6.11 -3.24
C LEU A 37 -7.21 -6.46 -1.75
N CYS A 38 -7.25 -5.45 -0.87
CA CYS A 38 -7.52 -5.63 0.56
C CYS A 38 -8.91 -6.26 0.79
N LEU A 39 -9.95 -5.74 0.13
CA LEU A 39 -11.30 -6.29 0.22
C LEU A 39 -11.33 -7.73 -0.31
N LEU A 40 -10.75 -7.97 -1.48
CA LEU A 40 -10.67 -9.31 -2.06
C LEU A 40 -9.92 -10.29 -1.16
N ALA A 41 -8.82 -9.86 -0.53
CA ALA A 41 -8.04 -10.70 0.37
C ALA A 41 -8.80 -11.01 1.68
N TYR A 42 -9.53 -10.03 2.21
CA TYR A 42 -10.35 -10.18 3.41
C TYR A 42 -11.51 -11.17 3.19
N PHE A 43 -12.32 -10.95 2.14
CA PHE A 43 -13.45 -11.84 1.84
C PHE A 43 -12.99 -13.20 1.30
N GLY A 44 -12.00 -13.19 0.39
CA GLY A 44 -11.48 -14.40 -0.25
C GLY A 44 -10.80 -15.36 0.72
N GLY A 45 -10.15 -14.86 1.77
CA GLY A 45 -9.48 -15.71 2.76
C GLY A 45 -10.41 -16.68 3.49
N GLN A 46 -11.61 -16.22 3.83
CA GLN A 46 -12.61 -17.06 4.51
C GLN A 46 -13.45 -17.87 3.50
N LEU A 47 -13.90 -17.23 2.41
CA LEU A 47 -14.82 -17.85 1.45
C LEU A 47 -14.17 -18.97 0.64
N LEU A 48 -12.86 -18.88 0.41
CA LEU A 48 -12.09 -19.84 -0.42
C LEU A 48 -11.17 -20.72 0.43
N HIS A 49 -11.47 -20.86 1.72
CA HIS A 49 -10.69 -21.69 2.62
C HIS A 49 -10.63 -23.14 2.10
N GLY A 50 -9.43 -23.73 2.12
CA GLY A 50 -9.19 -25.10 1.63
C GLY A 50 -8.91 -25.23 0.13
N VAL A 51 -9.04 -24.16 -0.66
CA VAL A 51 -8.72 -24.18 -2.10
C VAL A 51 -7.25 -23.78 -2.31
N ALA A 52 -6.38 -24.73 -2.64
CA ALA A 52 -4.94 -24.50 -2.80
C ALA A 52 -4.59 -23.38 -3.80
N VAL A 53 -5.33 -23.29 -4.91
CA VAL A 53 -5.15 -22.23 -5.91
C VAL A 53 -5.50 -20.86 -5.33
N ALA A 54 -6.56 -20.76 -4.53
CA ALA A 54 -6.93 -19.50 -3.89
C ALA A 54 -5.88 -19.06 -2.86
N SER A 55 -5.32 -20.00 -2.09
CA SER A 55 -4.22 -19.71 -1.17
C SER A 55 -3.00 -19.15 -1.90
N ALA A 56 -2.61 -19.75 -3.03
CA ALA A 56 -1.49 -19.26 -3.83
C ALA A 56 -1.75 -17.84 -4.37
N VAL A 57 -2.97 -17.56 -4.84
CA VAL A 57 -3.37 -16.22 -5.29
C VAL A 57 -3.29 -15.21 -4.14
N LEU A 58 -3.85 -15.53 -2.97
CA LEU A 58 -3.84 -14.65 -1.80
C LEU A 58 -2.42 -14.35 -1.32
N ILE A 59 -1.51 -15.33 -1.38
CA ILE A 59 -0.09 -15.15 -1.03
C ILE A 59 0.62 -14.23 -2.04
N ALA A 60 0.21 -14.25 -3.32
CA ALA A 60 0.81 -13.42 -4.37
C ALA A 60 0.31 -11.96 -4.37
N ILE A 61 -0.85 -11.67 -3.77
CA ILE A 61 -1.47 -10.33 -3.76
C ILE A 61 -0.51 -9.21 -3.33
N PRO A 62 0.25 -9.32 -2.21
CA PRO A 62 1.16 -8.26 -1.78
C PRO A 62 2.24 -7.96 -2.83
N ALA A 63 2.79 -9.00 -3.46
CA ALA A 63 3.80 -8.84 -4.51
C ALA A 63 3.21 -8.18 -5.76
N VAL A 64 2.01 -8.61 -6.20
CA VAL A 64 1.30 -8.02 -7.33
C VAL A 64 0.99 -6.54 -7.07
N TRP A 65 0.54 -6.21 -5.86
CA TRP A 65 0.25 -4.83 -5.47
C TRP A 65 1.51 -3.95 -5.50
N LEU A 66 2.62 -4.42 -4.93
CA LEU A 66 3.89 -3.70 -4.98
C LEU A 66 4.37 -3.53 -6.43
N LEU A 67 4.35 -4.59 -7.24
CA LEU A 67 4.76 -4.48 -8.66
C LEU A 67 3.88 -3.47 -9.43
N ALA A 68 2.56 -3.53 -9.25
CA ALA A 68 1.62 -2.60 -9.87
C ALA A 68 1.88 -1.15 -9.44
N LYS A 69 2.11 -0.93 -8.14
CA LYS A 69 2.47 0.40 -7.61
C LYS A 69 3.74 0.93 -8.26
N GLY A 70 4.77 0.09 -8.40
CA GLY A 70 6.08 0.51 -8.89
C GLY A 70 6.04 0.80 -10.38
N TRP A 71 5.27 0.00 -11.11
CA TRP A 71 5.00 0.22 -12.52
C TRP A 71 4.21 1.52 -12.76
N MET A 72 3.18 1.79 -11.96
CA MET A 72 2.39 3.02 -12.06
C MET A 72 3.24 4.27 -11.74
N THR A 73 4.03 4.24 -10.67
CA THR A 73 4.90 5.38 -10.32
C THR A 73 5.87 5.69 -11.45
N ARG A 74 6.57 4.68 -11.99
CA ARG A 74 7.58 4.88 -13.03
C ARG A 74 7.00 5.25 -14.39
N ARG A 75 5.89 4.63 -14.81
CA ARG A 75 5.40 4.71 -16.19
C ARG A 75 4.22 5.66 -16.38
N TYR A 76 3.36 5.79 -15.36
CA TYR A 76 2.16 6.61 -15.44
C TYR A 76 2.38 8.02 -14.88
N TYR A 77 3.04 8.14 -13.73
CA TYR A 77 3.20 9.42 -13.05
C TYR A 77 4.50 10.15 -13.42
N GLN A 78 5.62 9.43 -13.52
CA GLN A 78 6.94 10.03 -13.82
C GLN A 78 7.23 10.26 -15.31
N ARG A 79 6.25 10.12 -16.20
CA ARG A 79 6.48 10.21 -17.66
C ARG A 79 7.01 11.59 -18.10
N TRP A 80 6.75 12.66 -17.32
CA TRP A 80 7.02 14.05 -17.71
C TRP A 80 8.10 14.75 -16.86
N GLY A 81 8.87 13.99 -16.07
CA GLY A 81 9.98 14.52 -15.26
C GLY A 81 9.85 14.22 -13.77
N HIS A 82 11.00 14.17 -13.10
CA HIS A 82 11.14 13.74 -11.71
C HIS A 82 11.27 14.97 -10.81
N VAL A 83 10.15 15.51 -10.32
CA VAL A 83 10.20 16.60 -9.33
C VAL A 83 9.73 16.05 -8.00
N GLU A 84 10.69 15.84 -7.09
CA GLU A 84 10.44 15.37 -5.73
C GLU A 84 10.41 16.59 -4.79
N GLU A 85 9.25 16.88 -4.18
CA GLU A 85 9.20 17.80 -3.03
C GLU A 85 9.94 17.14 -1.85
N GLN A 86 10.75 17.89 -1.10
CA GLN A 86 11.51 17.37 0.04
C GLN A 86 10.56 16.96 1.18
N GLU A 87 10.82 15.80 1.80
CA GLU A 87 10.04 15.28 2.93
C GLU A 87 10.02 16.26 4.11
N THR A 88 8.84 16.50 4.68
CA THR A 88 8.77 17.20 5.95
C THR A 88 9.38 16.31 7.05
N PRO A 89 10.14 16.85 8.00
CA PRO A 89 10.82 16.06 9.03
C PRO A 89 9.83 15.28 9.93
N ALA A 90 8.59 15.76 10.07
CA ALA A 90 7.53 15.09 10.82
C ALA A 90 7.07 13.79 10.13
N GLU A 91 6.81 13.82 8.81
CA GLU A 91 6.42 12.64 8.03
C GLU A 91 7.52 11.57 8.08
N ARG A 92 8.78 11.98 7.93
CA ARG A 92 9.93 11.09 8.02
C ARG A 92 10.00 10.42 9.40
N ARG A 93 9.77 11.16 10.49
CA ARG A 93 9.80 10.58 11.84
C ARG A 93 8.68 9.57 12.07
N THR A 94 7.46 9.87 11.61
CA THR A 94 6.34 8.94 11.69
C THR A 94 6.60 7.67 10.86
N HIS A 95 7.15 7.80 9.65
CA HIS A 95 7.54 6.66 8.82
C HIS A 95 8.53 5.75 9.52
N TRP A 96 9.60 6.33 10.08
CA TRP A 96 10.60 5.58 10.85
C TRP A 96 10.00 4.89 12.07
N PHE A 97 9.07 5.55 12.77
CA PHE A 97 8.37 4.94 13.91
C PHE A 97 7.53 3.73 13.47
N CYS A 98 6.78 3.86 12.37
CA CYS A 98 6.01 2.77 11.79
C CYS A 98 6.90 1.59 11.38
N VAL A 99 8.01 1.83 10.67
CA VAL A 99 8.94 0.76 10.29
C VAL A 99 9.59 0.12 11.51
N GLY A 100 10.00 0.92 12.50
CA GLY A 100 10.52 0.41 13.77
C GLY A 100 9.52 -0.48 14.49
N GLY A 101 8.24 -0.10 14.49
CA GLY A 101 7.14 -0.91 15.02
C GLY A 101 7.00 -2.26 14.31
N VAL A 102 6.99 -2.27 12.97
CA VAL A 102 6.93 -3.53 12.18
C VAL A 102 8.12 -4.42 12.49
N LEU A 103 9.34 -3.85 12.54
CA LEU A 103 10.55 -4.58 12.85
C LEU A 103 10.50 -5.19 14.25
N LEU A 104 10.05 -4.44 15.25
CA LEU A 104 9.88 -4.91 16.61
C LEU A 104 8.89 -6.08 16.68
N VAL A 105 7.72 -5.96 16.04
CA VAL A 105 6.72 -7.03 15.99
C VAL A 105 7.28 -8.26 15.29
N ALA A 106 7.98 -8.09 14.17
CA ALA A 106 8.62 -9.18 13.45
C ALA A 106 9.64 -9.93 14.33
N LEU A 107 10.46 -9.19 15.10
CA LEU A 107 11.40 -9.74 16.05
C LEU A 107 10.70 -10.51 17.19
N VAL A 108 9.68 -9.91 17.81
CA VAL A 108 8.93 -10.53 18.90
C VAL A 108 8.31 -11.86 18.46
N ILE A 109 7.68 -11.89 17.28
CA ILE A 109 7.07 -13.10 16.73
C ILE A 109 8.15 -14.15 16.40
N THR A 110 9.24 -13.74 15.75
CA THR A 110 10.34 -14.66 15.39
C THR A 110 10.98 -15.27 16.62
N VAL A 111 11.27 -14.46 17.64
CA VAL A 111 11.86 -14.90 18.91
C VAL A 111 10.88 -15.80 19.66
N GLY A 112 9.59 -15.39 19.77
CA GLY A 112 8.56 -16.21 20.41
C GLY A 112 8.42 -17.59 19.77
N LEU A 113 8.44 -17.64 18.43
CA LEU A 113 8.41 -18.91 17.70
C LEU A 113 9.67 -19.73 17.92
N ALA A 114 10.85 -19.11 17.93
CA ALA A 114 12.11 -19.80 18.21
C ALA A 114 12.15 -20.41 19.63
N PHE A 115 11.59 -19.71 20.62
CA PHE A 115 11.42 -20.25 21.97
C PHE A 115 10.44 -21.41 22.01
N ALA A 116 9.30 -21.30 21.33
CA ALA A 116 8.28 -22.36 21.25
C ALA A 116 8.79 -23.60 20.49
N ALA A 117 9.65 -23.41 19.49
CA ALA A 117 10.24 -24.48 18.67
C ALA A 117 11.51 -25.10 19.28
N ARG A 118 12.03 -24.58 20.41
CA ARG A 118 13.19 -25.17 21.12
C ARG A 118 13.15 -26.69 21.34
N PRO A 119 12.02 -27.31 21.71
CA PRO A 119 11.99 -28.76 21.91
C PRO A 119 12.19 -29.55 20.60
N HIS A 120 11.84 -28.99 19.44
CA HIS A 120 12.00 -29.63 18.12
C HIS A 120 12.34 -28.59 17.03
N PRO A 121 13.60 -28.10 16.96
CA PRO A 121 13.97 -26.98 16.09
C PRO A 121 13.85 -27.31 14.59
N TRP A 122 13.85 -28.59 14.23
CA TRP A 122 13.76 -29.07 12.84
C TRP A 122 12.34 -29.45 12.41
N SER A 123 11.34 -29.37 13.30
CA SER A 123 9.95 -29.74 12.98
C SER A 123 9.09 -28.57 12.52
N LEU A 124 9.70 -27.45 12.10
CA LEU A 124 8.95 -26.30 11.61
C LEU A 124 8.19 -26.69 10.33
N ALA A 125 6.86 -26.59 10.38
CA ALA A 125 6.04 -26.86 9.21
C ALA A 125 6.42 -25.92 8.06
N PRO A 126 6.43 -26.38 6.79
CA PRO A 126 6.75 -25.55 5.64
C PRO A 126 5.94 -24.25 5.57
N GLY A 127 4.68 -24.28 6.03
CA GLY A 127 3.82 -23.11 6.11
C GLY A 127 4.31 -22.01 7.07
N MET A 128 4.96 -22.39 8.17
CA MET A 128 5.57 -21.43 9.12
C MET A 128 6.79 -20.73 8.53
N ILE A 129 7.55 -21.41 7.66
CA ILE A 129 8.67 -20.80 6.94
C ILE A 129 8.15 -19.70 6.02
N GLY A 130 7.08 -19.98 5.26
CA GLY A 130 6.43 -18.98 4.42
C GLY A 130 5.82 -17.81 5.21
N TYR A 131 5.22 -18.09 6.38
CA TYR A 131 4.75 -17.05 7.31
C TYR A 131 5.89 -16.11 7.71
N LEU A 132 7.03 -16.66 8.16
CA LEU A 132 8.19 -15.86 8.57
C LEU A 132 8.79 -15.10 7.38
N ALA A 133 8.89 -15.73 6.21
CA ALA A 133 9.41 -15.09 5.01
C ALA A 133 8.57 -13.85 4.63
N LEU A 134 7.24 -13.97 4.65
CA LEU A 134 6.34 -12.85 4.36
C LEU A 134 6.40 -11.76 5.43
N LEU A 135 6.50 -12.14 6.71
CA LEU A 135 6.67 -11.20 7.81
C LEU A 135 7.97 -10.39 7.70
N TRP A 136 9.08 -11.04 7.36
CA TRP A 136 10.35 -10.37 7.15
C TRP A 136 10.39 -9.57 5.85
N LEU A 137 9.66 -10.00 4.81
CA LEU A 137 9.52 -9.25 3.55
C LEU A 137 8.69 -7.96 3.73
N LEU A 138 7.79 -7.92 4.72
CA LEU A 138 7.05 -6.71 5.07
C LEU A 138 7.97 -5.58 5.55
N VAL A 139 9.08 -5.88 6.24
CA VAL A 139 10.02 -4.84 6.73
C VAL A 139 10.64 -4.01 5.60
N PRO A 140 11.34 -4.59 4.60
CA PRO A 140 11.89 -3.84 3.48
C PRO A 140 10.79 -3.26 2.57
N ALA A 141 9.63 -3.93 2.46
CA ALA A 141 8.48 -3.38 1.74
C ALA A 141 7.98 -2.09 2.43
N ALA A 142 7.78 -2.13 3.74
CA ALA A 142 7.36 -0.98 4.54
C ALA A 142 8.38 0.16 4.43
N TRP A 143 9.66 -0.16 4.57
CA TRP A 143 10.77 0.78 4.46
C TRP A 143 10.79 1.55 3.14
N ARG A 144 10.61 0.85 2.01
CA ARG A 144 10.82 1.42 0.66
C ARG A 144 9.54 1.88 -0.04
N TRP A 145 8.37 1.34 0.32
CA TRP A 145 7.14 1.51 -0.46
C TRP A 145 5.93 2.05 0.31
N LEU A 146 5.89 1.92 1.64
CA LEU A 146 4.75 2.33 2.47
C LEU A 146 5.02 3.68 3.16
N ARG A 147 5.20 4.74 2.38
CA ARG A 147 5.42 6.10 2.93
C ARG A 147 4.13 6.80 3.38
N SER A 148 2.97 6.41 2.84
CA SER A 148 1.66 6.94 3.26
C SER A 148 1.06 6.09 4.39
N PRO A 149 0.44 6.68 5.42
CA PRO A 149 -0.19 5.93 6.51
C PRO A 149 -1.27 4.94 6.05
N LEU A 150 -2.06 5.31 5.02
CA LEU A 150 -3.08 4.41 4.46
C LEU A 150 -2.46 3.26 3.66
N ASP A 151 -1.41 3.55 2.88
CA ASP A 151 -0.62 2.50 2.22
C ASP A 151 0.00 1.55 3.24
N PHE A 152 0.43 2.10 4.38
CA PHE A 152 1.00 1.31 5.44
C PHE A 152 -0.01 0.33 6.04
N ILE A 153 -1.20 0.81 6.43
CA ILE A 153 -2.27 -0.04 6.99
C ILE A 153 -2.66 -1.15 6.01
N VAL A 154 -2.91 -0.80 4.75
CA VAL A 154 -3.35 -1.78 3.74
C VAL A 154 -2.21 -2.74 3.38
N GLY A 155 -0.99 -2.25 3.23
CA GLY A 155 0.17 -3.09 2.94
C GLY A 155 0.46 -4.08 4.07
N VAL A 156 0.50 -3.60 5.32
CA VAL A 156 0.66 -4.47 6.50
C VAL A 156 -0.43 -5.53 6.52
N PHE A 157 -1.70 -5.16 6.29
CA PHE A 157 -2.79 -6.12 6.24
C PHE A 157 -2.60 -7.19 5.15
N LEU A 158 -2.27 -6.79 3.92
CA LEU A 158 -2.07 -7.73 2.82
C LEU A 158 -0.96 -8.74 3.13
N PHE A 159 0.15 -8.28 3.70
CA PHE A 159 1.25 -9.15 4.13
C PHE A 159 0.85 -10.05 5.30
N CYS A 160 0.14 -9.53 6.30
CA CYS A 160 -0.37 -10.32 7.41
C CYS A 160 -1.34 -11.39 6.94
N GLN A 161 -2.26 -11.07 6.03
CA GLN A 161 -3.21 -12.02 5.46
C GLN A 161 -2.48 -13.10 4.64
N ALA A 162 -1.53 -12.71 3.79
CA ALA A 162 -0.70 -13.68 3.06
C ALA A 162 0.10 -14.59 4.00
N ALA A 163 0.67 -14.03 5.08
CA ALA A 163 1.40 -14.80 6.08
C ALA A 163 0.48 -15.78 6.81
N MET A 164 -0.71 -15.35 7.25
CA MET A 164 -1.73 -16.19 7.87
C MET A 164 -2.10 -17.36 6.96
N VAL A 165 -2.39 -17.09 5.69
CA VAL A 165 -2.73 -18.12 4.70
C VAL A 165 -1.57 -19.11 4.51
N SER A 166 -0.32 -18.62 4.47
CA SER A 166 0.86 -19.49 4.42
C SER A 166 0.98 -20.37 5.68
N GLY A 167 0.64 -19.84 6.86
CA GLY A 167 0.59 -20.58 8.12
C GLY A 167 -0.61 -21.51 8.26
N GLY A 168 -1.53 -21.54 7.27
CA GLY A 168 -2.77 -22.33 7.31
C GLY A 168 -3.93 -21.66 8.06
N GLY A 169 -3.78 -20.42 8.50
CA GLY A 169 -4.79 -19.62 9.18
C GLY A 169 -5.49 -18.61 8.27
N TYR A 170 -6.53 -17.97 8.79
CA TYR A 170 -7.28 -16.91 8.11
C TYR A 170 -7.91 -15.96 9.14
N TYR A 171 -8.17 -14.71 8.75
CA TYR A 171 -8.92 -13.79 9.61
C TYR A 171 -10.41 -14.15 9.61
N PRO A 172 -11.05 -14.28 10.79
CA PRO A 172 -12.45 -14.61 10.88
C PRO A 172 -13.35 -13.44 10.42
N LEU A 173 -14.39 -13.75 9.65
CA LEU A 173 -15.44 -12.78 9.32
C LEU A 173 -16.35 -12.52 10.52
N ILE A 174 -16.79 -11.27 10.67
CA ILE A 174 -17.77 -10.90 11.68
C ILE A 174 -19.04 -11.72 11.53
N GLY A 175 -19.53 -12.24 12.66
CA GLY A 175 -20.74 -13.06 12.72
C GLY A 175 -20.54 -14.53 12.40
N THR A 176 -19.33 -14.97 11.99
CA THR A 176 -19.05 -16.38 11.67
C THR A 176 -18.44 -17.17 12.83
N THR A 177 -18.10 -16.53 13.94
CA THR A 177 -17.37 -17.16 15.05
C THR A 177 -18.10 -17.04 16.38
N HIS A 178 -18.22 -18.15 17.09
CA HIS A 178 -18.91 -18.24 18.39
C HIS A 178 -17.99 -18.08 19.60
N THR A 179 -16.66 -18.05 19.43
CA THR A 179 -15.71 -17.90 20.55
C THR A 179 -15.38 -16.42 20.81
N PRO A 180 -15.33 -15.97 22.07
CA PRO A 180 -15.10 -14.57 22.44
C PRO A 180 -13.78 -14.00 21.90
N GLN A 181 -12.75 -14.85 21.78
CA GLN A 181 -11.44 -14.47 21.26
C GLN A 181 -11.46 -14.23 19.74
N ALA A 182 -12.22 -15.05 19.00
CA ALA A 182 -12.37 -14.89 17.57
C ALA A 182 -13.28 -13.69 17.22
N THR A 183 -14.27 -13.38 18.06
CA THR A 183 -15.08 -12.15 17.90
C THR A 183 -14.23 -10.90 18.02
N GLN A 184 -13.30 -10.83 18.99
CA GLN A 184 -12.36 -9.71 19.10
C GLN A 184 -11.47 -9.57 17.85
N MET A 185 -10.92 -10.68 17.35
CA MET A 185 -10.14 -10.65 16.11
C MET A 185 -10.97 -10.20 14.91
N SER A 186 -12.24 -10.61 14.82
CA SER A 186 -13.14 -10.20 13.73
C SER A 186 -13.45 -8.70 13.76
N LEU A 187 -13.58 -8.10 14.95
CA LEU A 187 -13.81 -6.66 15.13
C LEU A 187 -12.60 -5.84 14.69
N VAL A 188 -11.39 -6.25 15.12
CA VAL A 188 -10.14 -5.62 14.66
C VAL A 188 -10.01 -5.81 13.15
N ALA A 189 -10.37 -6.99 12.63
CA ALA A 189 -10.27 -7.27 11.21
C ALA A 189 -11.22 -6.41 10.36
N LEU A 190 -12.32 -5.88 10.91
CA LEU A 190 -13.24 -4.96 10.22
C LEU A 190 -12.65 -3.55 10.04
N MET A 191 -11.63 -3.17 10.81
CA MET A 191 -10.93 -1.92 10.56
C MET A 191 -10.25 -1.91 9.19
N PHE A 192 -9.80 -3.06 8.68
CA PHE A 192 -9.12 -3.17 7.39
C PHE A 192 -10.01 -2.94 6.16
N PRO A 193 -11.20 -3.57 6.02
CA PRO A 193 -12.11 -3.25 4.92
C PRO A 193 -12.62 -1.80 5.02
N LEU A 194 -12.80 -1.26 6.24
CA LEU A 194 -13.17 0.15 6.40
C LEU A 194 -12.05 1.08 5.95
N ALA A 195 -10.81 0.80 6.34
CA ALA A 195 -9.62 1.52 5.87
C ALA A 195 -9.46 1.40 4.35
N ALA A 196 -9.74 0.24 3.77
CA ALA A 196 -9.72 0.01 2.32
C ALA A 196 -10.76 0.89 1.59
N LEU A 197 -11.98 1.01 2.12
CA LEU A 197 -13.00 1.89 1.56
C LEU A 197 -12.59 3.36 1.61
N VAL A 198 -12.03 3.82 2.74
CA VAL A 198 -11.49 5.18 2.88
C VAL A 198 -10.36 5.41 1.88
N MET A 199 -9.47 4.42 1.72
CA MET A 199 -8.36 4.47 0.78
C MET A 199 -8.84 4.55 -0.68
N ILE A 200 -9.88 3.78 -1.05
CA ILE A 200 -10.51 3.86 -2.38
C ILE A 200 -11.13 5.23 -2.59
N ALA A 201 -11.89 5.75 -1.62
CA ALA A 201 -12.53 7.05 -1.73
C ALA A 201 -11.51 8.19 -1.89
N ASN A 202 -10.45 8.18 -1.09
CA ASN A 202 -9.35 9.14 -1.21
C ASN A 202 -8.61 8.98 -2.54
N GLY A 203 -8.31 7.74 -2.96
CA GLY A 203 -7.63 7.49 -4.22
C GLY A 203 -8.43 7.93 -5.45
N VAL A 204 -9.77 7.79 -5.43
CA VAL A 204 -10.65 8.32 -6.49
C VAL A 204 -10.67 9.86 -6.47
N ARG A 205 -10.74 10.49 -5.29
CA ARG A 205 -10.68 11.94 -5.15
C ARG A 205 -9.37 12.50 -5.70
N GLU A 206 -8.25 11.88 -5.33
CA GLU A 206 -6.92 12.22 -5.83
C GLU A 206 -6.80 12.02 -7.35
N HIS A 207 -7.36 10.92 -7.88
CA HIS A 207 -7.35 10.68 -9.31
C HIS A 207 -8.13 11.74 -10.10
N ARG A 208 -9.29 12.17 -9.60
CA ARG A 208 -10.10 13.22 -10.23
C ARG A 208 -9.37 14.57 -10.23
N GLN A 209 -8.75 14.93 -9.11
CA GLN A 209 -7.94 16.15 -9.00
C GLN A 209 -6.73 16.13 -9.95
N PHE A 210 -6.07 14.97 -10.10
CA PHE A 210 -5.00 14.80 -11.08
C PHE A 210 -5.49 15.01 -12.52
N GLN A 211 -6.65 14.47 -12.89
CA GLN A 211 -7.21 14.69 -14.23
C GLN A 211 -7.51 16.16 -14.49
N GLN A 212 -8.05 16.87 -13.50
CA GLN A 212 -8.30 18.31 -13.58
C GLN A 212 -7.00 19.11 -13.75
N LEU A 213 -5.94 18.78 -13.00
CA LEU A 213 -4.63 19.42 -13.15
C LEU A 213 -4.02 19.14 -14.53
N ARG A 214 -4.12 17.91 -15.02
CA ARG A 214 -3.61 17.52 -16.34
C ARG A 214 -4.32 18.28 -17.47
N GLN A 215 -5.64 18.42 -17.38
CA GLN A 215 -6.42 19.19 -18.36
C GLN A 215 -6.00 20.67 -18.37
N ARG A 216 -5.81 21.29 -17.19
CA ARG A 216 -5.33 22.67 -17.10
C ARG A 216 -3.92 22.86 -17.66
N LEU A 217 -3.00 21.94 -17.38
CA LEU A 217 -1.65 21.96 -17.95
C LEU A 217 -1.63 21.77 -19.47
N GLN A 218 -2.52 20.93 -20.01
CA GLN A 218 -2.67 20.77 -21.47
C GLN A 218 -3.23 22.04 -22.12
N GLN A 219 -4.16 22.73 -21.48
CA GLN A 219 -4.71 24.01 -21.96
C GLN A 219 -3.70 25.16 -21.91
N LEU A 220 -2.78 25.13 -20.93
CA LEU A 220 -1.74 26.15 -20.74
C LEU A 220 -0.43 25.87 -21.50
N ARG A 221 -0.38 24.81 -22.31
CA ARG A 221 0.74 24.49 -23.19
C ARG A 221 0.38 24.91 -24.64
N PRO A 222 0.44 26.20 -25.01
CA PRO A 222 0.31 26.59 -26.40
C PRO A 222 1.59 26.19 -27.14
N GLY A 223 1.48 25.54 -28.29
CA GLY A 223 2.59 25.36 -29.23
C GLY A 223 3.30 24.01 -29.22
N GLN A 224 2.57 22.90 -29.38
CA GLN A 224 3.18 21.69 -29.97
C GLN A 224 2.47 21.22 -31.25
N GLU A 225 1.63 22.07 -31.84
CA GLU A 225 0.99 21.82 -33.15
C GLU A 225 1.59 22.68 -34.29
N ASP A 226 2.57 23.56 -34.02
CA ASP A 226 3.14 24.47 -35.03
C ASP A 226 4.60 24.15 -35.45
N GLU A 227 5.23 23.07 -34.98
CA GLU A 227 6.54 22.64 -35.50
C GLU A 227 6.62 21.12 -35.68
N ALA A 228 6.14 20.66 -36.85
CA ALA A 228 6.73 19.68 -37.78
C ALA A 228 5.69 18.79 -38.46
#